data_AF-A0A9E5K7Q7-F1
#
_entry.id   AF-A0A9E5K7Q7-F1
#
_cell.length_a   1.000
_cell.length_b   1.000
_cell.length_c   1.000
_cell.angle_alpha   90.00
_cell.angle_beta   90.00
_cell.angle_gamma   90.00
#
_symmetry.space_group_name_H-M   'P 1'
#
loop_
_entity.id
_entity.type
_entity.pdbx_description
1 polymer ?
#
loop_
_entity_poly.entity_id
_entity_poly.type
_entity_poly.pdbx_seq_one_letter_code
_entity_poly.pdbx_strand_id
1 'polypeptide(L)'
;MKSQPFLVRHLDGKAEGRFPVWMMRQAGRYLDSYRAIRKQHSFWEMVTKPDIAAEVSLLPLSVLPVDAVIFFSDILTLPFGLGLPIEMKESVGPVLEKPLTTREQFSVFESFDAIKHTGYVGEALTRIKKTLSPETALLGFAGAPWTVASYLVEGRSNRNFPQIKGWQSHRILASHLPSTNSCFVYRNISLSINIF
;
A
#
# COMPACT_ATOMS: atom_id res chain seq x y z
N MET A 1 23.60 3.90 -21.06
CA MET A 1 22.19 4.09 -20.65
C MET A 1 21.73 2.80 -19.99
N LYS A 2 21.20 2.84 -18.77
CA LYS A 2 20.58 1.64 -18.18
C LYS A 2 19.35 1.31 -19.02
N SER A 3 19.25 0.09 -19.55
CA SER A 3 18.02 -0.37 -20.20
C SER A 3 16.87 -0.24 -19.20
N GLN A 4 15.75 0.36 -19.60
CA GLN A 4 14.52 0.38 -18.80
C GLN A 4 14.05 -1.07 -18.58
N PRO A 5 13.42 -1.44 -17.46
CA PRO A 5 12.91 -2.80 -17.25
C PRO A 5 11.89 -3.23 -18.32
N PHE A 6 11.78 -4.55 -18.56
CA PHE A 6 10.93 -5.07 -19.63
C PHE A 6 9.45 -4.66 -19.51
N LEU A 7 8.88 -4.75 -18.30
CA LEU A 7 7.51 -4.31 -18.06
C LEU A 7 7.29 -2.83 -18.41
N VAL A 8 8.27 -1.95 -18.12
CA VAL A 8 8.16 -0.51 -18.40
C VAL A 8 8.15 -0.28 -19.92
N ARG A 9 9.07 -0.94 -20.64
CA ARG A 9 9.11 -0.86 -22.11
C ARG A 9 7.80 -1.31 -22.74
N HIS A 10 7.19 -2.38 -22.22
CA HIS A 10 5.90 -2.87 -22.68
C HIS A 10 4.76 -1.87 -22.42
N LEU A 11 4.73 -1.23 -21.23
CA LEU A 11 3.75 -0.18 -20.91
C LEU A 11 3.93 1.07 -21.78
N ASP A 12 5.16 1.34 -22.24
CA ASP A 12 5.47 2.38 -23.24
C ASP A 12 5.09 1.97 -24.68
N GLY A 13 4.46 0.80 -24.88
CA GLY A 13 4.00 0.30 -26.17
C GLY A 13 5.06 -0.41 -27.02
N LYS A 14 6.24 -0.74 -26.47
CA LYS A 14 7.27 -1.49 -27.19
C LYS A 14 6.94 -2.99 -27.23
N ALA A 15 6.81 -3.55 -28.43
CA ALA A 15 6.55 -4.98 -28.63
C ALA A 15 7.86 -5.78 -28.65
N GLU A 16 7.98 -6.78 -27.77
CA GLU A 16 9.21 -7.61 -27.63
C GLU A 16 8.91 -9.12 -27.65
N GLY A 17 7.92 -9.54 -28.45
CA GLY A 17 7.66 -10.95 -28.77
C GLY A 17 7.01 -11.79 -27.67
N ARG A 18 6.91 -11.28 -26.44
CA ARG A 18 6.12 -11.87 -25.34
C ARG A 18 5.48 -10.78 -24.47
N PHE A 19 4.56 -11.16 -23.60
CA PHE A 19 3.99 -10.28 -22.59
C PHE A 19 4.76 -10.38 -21.26
N PRO A 20 4.99 -9.27 -20.54
CA PRO A 20 5.59 -9.31 -19.21
C PRO A 20 4.61 -9.94 -18.20
N VAL A 21 5.15 -10.73 -17.26
CA VAL A 21 4.35 -11.45 -16.25
C VAL A 21 4.84 -11.12 -14.84
N TRP A 22 3.88 -10.88 -13.95
CA TRP A 22 4.04 -10.83 -12.50
C TRP A 22 2.71 -11.20 -11.83
N MET A 23 2.72 -11.42 -10.52
CA MET A 23 1.50 -11.81 -9.80
C MET A 23 1.26 -10.95 -8.57
N MET A 24 0.00 -10.55 -8.38
CA MET A 24 -0.43 -9.96 -7.10
C MET A 24 -0.22 -10.95 -5.97
N ARG A 25 0.28 -10.47 -4.82
CA ARG A 25 0.63 -11.29 -3.66
C ARG A 25 1.70 -12.37 -3.92
N GLN A 26 2.61 -12.13 -4.87
CA GLN A 26 3.75 -13.01 -5.14
C GLN A 26 4.64 -13.26 -3.90
N ALA A 27 4.79 -12.29 -3.01
CA ALA A 27 5.42 -12.48 -1.71
C ALA A 27 4.33 -12.77 -0.68
N GLY A 28 4.12 -14.05 -0.35
CA GLY A 28 2.99 -14.43 0.49
C GLY A 28 3.07 -15.83 1.06
N ARG A 29 2.02 -16.20 1.81
CA ARG A 29 1.95 -17.41 2.66
C ARG A 29 2.12 -18.73 1.92
N TYR A 30 1.96 -18.76 0.60
CA TYR A 30 2.21 -19.97 -0.19
C TYR A 30 3.71 -20.34 -0.19
N LEU A 31 4.62 -19.40 0.08
CA LEU A 31 6.05 -19.64 0.21
C LEU A 31 6.43 -20.08 1.63
N ASP A 32 7.16 -21.18 1.73
CA ASP A 32 7.67 -21.70 3.01
C ASP A 32 8.63 -20.70 3.68
N SER A 33 9.48 -20.07 2.87
CA SER A 33 10.40 -19.00 3.31
C SER A 33 9.64 -17.79 3.89
N TYR A 34 8.54 -17.38 3.27
CA TYR A 34 7.69 -16.31 3.81
C TYR A 34 7.12 -16.72 5.18
N ARG A 35 6.61 -17.95 5.31
CA ARG A 35 6.04 -18.43 6.58
C ARG A 35 7.11 -18.52 7.67
N ALA A 36 8.36 -18.85 7.33
CA ALA A 36 9.48 -18.87 8.27
C ALA A 36 9.77 -17.46 8.83
N ILE A 37 9.86 -16.43 7.97
CA ILE A 37 10.05 -15.03 8.39
C ILE A 37 8.85 -14.55 9.23
N ARG A 38 7.62 -14.83 8.80
CA ARG A 38 6.40 -14.39 9.50
C ARG A 38 6.26 -14.98 10.91
N LYS A 39 6.88 -16.12 11.21
CA LYS A 39 6.91 -16.70 12.57
C LYS A 39 7.82 -15.93 13.53
N GLN A 40 8.83 -15.24 12.99
CA GLN A 40 9.84 -14.52 13.78
C GLN A 40 9.49 -13.04 13.95
N HIS A 41 8.62 -12.50 13.10
CA HIS A 41 8.28 -11.08 13.05
C HIS A 41 6.78 -10.86 13.01
N SER A 42 6.32 -9.80 13.68
CA SER A 42 4.98 -9.29 13.47
C SER A 42 4.82 -8.76 12.02
N PHE A 43 3.59 -8.65 11.55
CA PHE A 43 3.34 -8.12 10.21
C PHE A 43 3.91 -6.70 10.04
N TRP A 44 3.70 -5.82 11.03
CA TRP A 44 4.20 -4.45 10.97
C TRP A 44 5.72 -4.38 11.03
N GLU A 45 6.40 -5.28 11.74
CA GLU A 45 7.86 -5.35 11.66
C GLU A 45 8.33 -5.76 10.26
N MET A 46 7.65 -6.69 9.59
CA MET A 46 7.98 -7.07 8.22
C MET A 46 7.77 -5.94 7.21
N VAL A 47 6.87 -5.00 7.48
CA VAL A 47 6.59 -3.83 6.61
C VAL A 47 7.51 -2.65 6.95
N THR A 48 7.80 -2.42 8.23
CA THR A 48 8.51 -1.21 8.70
C THR A 48 10.02 -1.37 8.82
N LYS A 49 10.55 -2.60 8.92
CA LYS A 49 12.01 -2.84 8.91
C LYS A 49 12.48 -3.00 7.46
N PRO A 50 13.30 -2.07 6.91
CA PRO A 50 13.65 -2.06 5.49
C PRO A 50 14.33 -3.34 5.00
N ASP A 51 15.18 -3.95 5.84
CA ASP A 51 15.87 -5.20 5.52
C ASP A 51 14.90 -6.37 5.35
N ILE A 52 13.96 -6.50 6.27
CA ILE A 52 12.97 -7.59 6.25
C ILE A 52 11.99 -7.38 5.09
N ALA A 53 11.52 -6.15 4.88
CA ALA A 53 10.63 -5.83 3.76
C ALA A 53 11.31 -6.12 2.42
N ALA A 54 12.60 -5.81 2.28
CA ALA A 54 13.38 -6.11 1.09
C ALA A 54 13.56 -7.62 0.89
N GLU A 55 13.96 -8.35 1.93
CA GLU A 55 14.11 -9.81 1.90
C GLU A 55 12.80 -10.49 1.44
N VAL A 56 11.68 -10.14 2.11
CA VAL A 56 10.36 -10.69 1.80
C VAL A 56 9.93 -10.38 0.37
N SER A 57 10.19 -9.17 -0.12
CA SER A 57 9.86 -8.77 -1.50
C SER A 57 10.61 -9.59 -2.55
N LEU A 58 11.84 -10.00 -2.24
CA LEU A 58 12.74 -10.71 -3.17
C LEU A 58 12.55 -12.23 -3.16
N LEU A 59 11.98 -12.82 -2.10
CA LEU A 59 11.70 -14.26 -2.00
C LEU A 59 11.13 -14.89 -3.28
N PRO A 60 10.14 -14.29 -3.98
CA PRO A 60 9.50 -14.94 -5.12
C PRO A 60 10.45 -15.13 -6.31
N LEU A 61 11.52 -14.34 -6.43
CA LEU A 61 12.48 -14.44 -7.55
C LEU A 61 13.22 -15.77 -7.59
N SER A 62 13.32 -16.46 -6.45
CA SER A 62 13.98 -17.77 -6.38
C SER A 62 13.15 -18.90 -6.98
N VAL A 63 11.84 -18.68 -7.17
CA VAL A 63 10.89 -19.73 -7.59
C VAL A 63 9.96 -19.31 -8.73
N LEU A 64 9.85 -18.02 -9.03
CA LEU A 64 9.02 -17.49 -10.10
C LEU A 64 9.86 -16.70 -11.12
N PRO A 65 9.80 -17.04 -12.42
CA PRO A 65 10.44 -16.26 -13.48
C PRO A 65 9.57 -15.04 -13.85
N VAL A 66 9.52 -14.03 -12.97
CA VAL A 66 8.72 -12.81 -13.15
C VAL A 66 9.52 -11.64 -13.70
N ASP A 67 8.84 -10.77 -14.47
CA ASP A 67 9.40 -9.56 -15.06
C ASP A 67 9.29 -8.33 -14.14
N ALA A 68 8.58 -8.47 -13.02
CA ALA A 68 8.44 -7.42 -12.03
C ALA A 68 8.35 -7.99 -10.62
N VAL A 69 8.87 -7.22 -9.66
CA VAL A 69 8.70 -7.45 -8.23
C VAL A 69 7.87 -6.34 -7.64
N ILE A 70 6.79 -6.70 -6.95
CA ILE A 70 6.02 -5.75 -6.16
C ILE A 70 6.57 -5.70 -4.73
N PHE A 71 6.80 -4.49 -4.24
CA PHE A 71 7.23 -4.22 -2.87
C PHE A 71 6.25 -4.84 -1.86
N PHE A 72 6.78 -5.51 -0.84
CA PHE A 72 5.98 -6.03 0.27
C PHE A 72 5.64 -4.90 1.26
N SER A 73 4.36 -4.52 1.31
CA SER A 73 3.83 -3.49 2.20
C SER A 73 2.33 -3.71 2.43
N ASP A 74 1.65 -2.73 3.04
CA ASP A 74 0.20 -2.67 3.17
C ASP A 74 -0.37 -1.32 2.71
N ILE A 75 -1.62 -1.30 2.26
CA ILE A 75 -2.30 -0.05 1.87
C ILE A 75 -2.59 0.88 3.07
N LEU A 76 -2.54 0.35 4.30
CA LEU A 76 -2.73 1.10 5.55
C LEU A 76 -1.41 1.57 6.18
N THR A 77 -0.32 1.55 5.41
CA THR A 77 0.99 2.06 5.84
C THR A 77 0.95 3.55 6.23
N LEU A 78 0.20 4.39 5.49
CA LEU A 78 0.11 5.83 5.82
C LEU A 78 -0.65 6.07 7.14
N PRO A 79 -1.87 5.52 7.33
CA PRO A 79 -2.54 5.64 8.62
C PRO A 79 -1.72 5.04 9.79
N PHE A 80 -1.03 3.92 9.56
CA PHE A 80 -0.16 3.33 10.58
C PHE A 80 1.02 4.25 10.93
N GLY A 81 1.67 4.86 9.93
CA GLY A 81 2.76 5.82 10.13
C GLY A 81 2.33 7.09 10.86
N LEU A 82 1.06 7.47 10.76
CA LEU A 82 0.44 8.56 11.54
C LEU A 82 0.07 8.16 12.99
N GLY A 83 0.34 6.91 13.38
CA GLY A 83 0.09 6.42 14.73
C GLY A 83 -1.33 5.94 14.98
N LEU A 84 -2.14 5.71 13.94
CA LEU A 84 -3.45 5.09 14.12
C LEU A 84 -3.27 3.63 14.60
N PRO A 85 -4.04 3.17 15.60
CA PRO A 85 -3.84 1.87 16.23
C PRO A 85 -4.39 0.74 15.34
N ILE A 86 -3.62 0.35 14.33
CA ILE A 86 -3.98 -0.71 13.39
C ILE A 86 -3.33 -2.03 13.81
N GLU A 87 -4.15 -3.03 14.06
CA GLU A 87 -3.70 -4.38 14.33
C GLU A 87 -3.90 -5.28 13.13
N MET A 88 -2.90 -6.09 12.81
CA MET A 88 -3.00 -7.08 11.74
C MET A 88 -3.34 -8.45 12.33
N LYS A 89 -4.63 -8.76 12.40
CA LYS A 89 -5.14 -10.01 12.99
C LYS A 89 -5.11 -11.14 11.96
N GLU A 90 -4.63 -12.31 12.38
CA GLU A 90 -4.57 -13.47 11.52
C GLU A 90 -5.97 -13.90 11.06
N SER A 91 -6.10 -14.27 9.78
CA SER A 91 -7.37 -14.64 9.12
C SER A 91 -8.47 -13.57 9.07
N VAL A 92 -8.31 -12.45 9.77
CA VAL A 92 -9.24 -11.31 9.77
C VAL A 92 -8.72 -10.14 8.92
N GLY A 93 -7.40 -9.90 8.95
CA GLY A 93 -6.78 -8.75 8.28
C GLY A 93 -6.64 -7.54 9.21
N PRO A 94 -6.54 -6.31 8.65
CA PRO A 94 -6.39 -5.10 9.44
C PRO A 94 -7.65 -4.80 10.26
N VAL A 95 -7.44 -4.48 11.53
CA VAL A 95 -8.47 -4.05 12.47
C VAL A 95 -8.02 -2.77 13.15
N LEU A 96 -8.90 -1.78 13.11
CA LEU A 96 -8.84 -0.51 13.81
C LEU A 96 -9.87 -0.57 14.93
N GLU A 97 -9.40 -0.69 16.18
CA GLU A 97 -10.31 -0.84 17.33
C GLU A 97 -11.17 0.41 17.56
N LYS A 98 -10.66 1.58 17.17
CA LYS A 98 -11.35 2.87 17.23
C LYS A 98 -11.50 3.44 15.81
N PRO A 99 -12.58 3.07 15.10
CA PRO A 99 -12.86 3.62 13.78
C PRO A 99 -13.07 5.15 13.85
N LEU A 100 -12.79 5.84 12.74
CA LEU A 100 -13.02 7.28 12.63
C LEU A 100 -14.51 7.52 12.31
N THR A 101 -15.21 8.13 13.26
CA THR A 101 -16.66 8.40 13.22
C THR A 101 -17.00 9.89 13.01
N THR A 102 -16.03 10.80 13.06
CA THR A 102 -16.23 12.24 12.79
C THR A 102 -15.21 12.81 11.82
N ARG A 103 -15.53 13.95 11.21
CA ARG A 103 -14.66 14.62 10.23
C ARG A 103 -13.36 15.10 10.86
N GLU A 104 -13.43 15.59 12.09
CA GLU A 104 -12.32 16.19 12.84
C GLU A 104 -11.23 15.14 13.08
N GLN A 105 -11.60 13.87 13.26
CA GLN A 105 -10.64 12.79 13.43
C GLN A 105 -9.76 12.55 12.19
N PHE A 106 -10.16 13.00 11.00
CA PHE A 106 -9.34 12.96 9.79
C PHE A 106 -8.32 14.10 9.68
N SER A 107 -8.35 15.10 10.58
CA SER A 107 -7.35 16.18 10.60
C SER A 107 -5.92 15.68 10.83
N VAL A 108 -5.74 14.50 11.43
CA VAL A 108 -4.41 13.88 11.62
C VAL A 108 -3.63 13.74 10.31
N PHE A 109 -4.33 13.55 9.18
CA PHE A 109 -3.72 13.41 7.85
C PHE A 109 -3.14 14.72 7.30
N GLU A 110 -3.51 15.87 7.85
CA GLU A 110 -2.95 17.18 7.49
C GLU A 110 -1.50 17.32 7.96
N SER A 111 -1.11 16.55 8.99
CA SER A 111 0.27 16.51 9.50
C SER A 111 1.17 15.48 8.81
N PHE A 112 0.67 14.80 7.77
CA PHE A 112 1.41 13.74 7.10
C PHE A 112 2.64 14.28 6.37
N ASP A 113 3.75 13.59 6.58
CA ASP A 113 5.04 13.82 5.94
C ASP A 113 5.62 12.46 5.55
N ALA A 114 5.91 12.28 4.25
CA ALA A 114 6.30 10.98 3.71
C ALA A 114 7.64 10.47 4.26
N ILE A 115 8.58 11.38 4.55
CA ILE A 115 9.91 11.02 5.06
C ILE A 115 9.79 10.62 6.53
N LYS A 116 9.11 11.45 7.33
CA LYS A 116 8.96 11.23 8.77
C LYS A 116 8.12 9.99 9.10
N HIS A 117 6.99 9.81 8.42
CA HIS A 117 6.02 8.78 8.79
C HIS A 117 6.20 7.47 8.01
N THR A 118 6.81 7.52 6.82
CA THR A 118 6.97 6.36 5.94
C THR A 118 8.36 6.24 5.29
N GLY A 119 9.39 6.89 5.85
CA GLY A 119 10.74 6.89 5.27
C GLY A 119 11.35 5.50 5.06
N TYR A 120 10.95 4.52 5.89
CA TYR A 120 11.35 3.11 5.73
C TYR A 120 10.93 2.51 4.38
N VAL A 121 9.86 3.00 3.75
CA VAL A 121 9.42 2.57 2.42
C VAL A 121 10.49 2.91 1.37
N GLY A 122 10.99 4.15 1.39
CA GLY A 122 12.03 4.60 0.45
C GLY A 122 13.34 3.83 0.63
N GLU A 123 13.70 3.52 1.88
CA GLU A 123 14.88 2.71 2.18
C GLU A 123 14.72 1.27 1.66
N ALA A 124 13.59 0.62 1.91
CA ALA A 124 13.31 -0.73 1.43
C ALA A 124 13.33 -0.80 -0.10
N LEU A 125 12.67 0.15 -0.78
CA LEU A 125 12.66 0.24 -2.25
C LEU A 125 14.09 0.39 -2.80
N THR A 126 14.93 1.20 -2.14
CA THR A 126 16.33 1.37 -2.53
C THR A 126 17.12 0.07 -2.38
N ARG A 127 16.95 -0.68 -1.28
CA ARG A 127 17.60 -1.97 -1.05
C ARG A 127 17.18 -3.02 -2.08
N ILE A 128 15.88 -3.11 -2.36
CA ILE A 128 15.34 -4.00 -3.40
C ILE A 128 15.93 -3.64 -4.76
N LYS A 129 15.90 -2.36 -5.14
CA LYS A 129 16.37 -1.91 -6.46
C LYS A 129 17.86 -2.18 -6.69
N LYS A 130 18.69 -2.19 -5.65
CA LYS A 130 20.12 -2.55 -5.74
C LYS A 130 20.33 -4.04 -6.04
N THR A 131 19.39 -4.90 -5.66
CA THR A 131 19.49 -6.36 -5.82
C THR A 131 18.85 -6.84 -7.13
N LEU A 132 17.84 -6.12 -7.62
CA LEU A 132 17.13 -6.48 -8.84
C LEU A 132 17.99 -6.34 -10.10
N SER A 133 17.78 -7.26 -11.05
CA SER A 133 18.34 -7.12 -12.39
C SER A 133 17.80 -5.84 -13.08
N PRO A 134 18.55 -5.23 -14.02
CA PRO A 134 18.06 -4.10 -14.80
C PRO A 134 16.77 -4.39 -15.58
N GLU A 135 16.57 -5.66 -15.97
CA GLU A 135 15.41 -6.11 -16.75
C GLU A 135 14.14 -6.30 -15.89
N THR A 136 14.29 -6.48 -14.58
CA THR A 136 13.17 -6.69 -13.64
C THR A 136 12.66 -5.36 -13.09
N ALA A 137 11.36 -5.08 -13.26
CA ALA A 137 10.74 -3.88 -12.72
C ALA A 137 10.54 -3.98 -11.20
N LEU A 138 10.59 -2.84 -10.51
CA LEU A 138 10.18 -2.72 -9.11
C LEU A 138 8.88 -1.92 -9.07
N LEU A 139 7.82 -2.52 -8.53
CA LEU A 139 6.51 -1.91 -8.41
C LEU A 139 6.31 -1.42 -6.97
N GLY A 140 6.14 -0.11 -6.80
CA GLY A 140 5.54 0.48 -5.62
C GLY A 140 4.01 0.43 -5.73
N PHE A 141 3.31 0.64 -4.61
CA PHE A 141 1.85 0.75 -4.62
C PHE A 141 1.34 1.56 -3.42
N ALA A 142 0.11 2.04 -3.54
CA ALA A 142 -0.62 2.72 -2.48
C ALA A 142 -2.11 2.34 -2.54
N GLY A 143 -2.82 2.49 -1.42
CA GLY A 143 -4.26 2.34 -1.38
C GLY A 143 -4.96 3.54 -2.01
N ALA A 144 -6.01 3.30 -2.80
CA ALA A 144 -6.88 4.37 -3.26
C ALA A 144 -7.53 5.09 -2.05
N PRO A 145 -7.73 6.42 -2.10
CA PRO A 145 -8.24 7.19 -0.97
C PRO A 145 -9.55 6.64 -0.38
N TRP A 146 -10.50 6.27 -1.24
CA TRP A 146 -11.78 5.68 -0.83
C TRP A 146 -11.61 4.33 -0.11
N THR A 147 -10.69 3.49 -0.59
CA THR A 147 -10.41 2.18 0.01
C THR A 147 -9.80 2.35 1.39
N VAL A 148 -8.80 3.22 1.53
CA VAL A 148 -8.18 3.52 2.83
C VAL A 148 -9.23 4.09 3.79
N ALA A 149 -10.00 5.07 3.35
CA ALA A 149 -11.10 5.64 4.12
C ALA A 149 -12.11 4.57 4.59
N SER A 150 -12.44 3.60 3.73
CA SER A 150 -13.37 2.52 4.08
C SER A 150 -12.86 1.71 5.27
N TYR A 151 -11.56 1.38 5.31
CA TYR A 151 -10.98 0.72 6.47
C TYR A 151 -11.01 1.59 7.73
N LEU A 152 -10.74 2.89 7.60
CA LEU A 152 -10.70 3.80 8.73
C LEU A 152 -12.09 4.02 9.35
N VAL A 153 -13.13 4.13 8.53
CA VAL A 153 -14.51 4.36 8.97
C VAL A 153 -15.18 3.08 9.44
N GLU A 154 -14.95 1.95 8.75
CA GLU A 154 -15.56 0.67 9.12
C GLU A 154 -14.79 -0.05 10.24
N GLY A 155 -13.53 0.29 10.46
CA GLY A 155 -12.64 -0.35 11.42
C GLY A 155 -12.08 -1.70 11.00
N ARG A 156 -12.70 -2.38 10.05
CA ARG A 156 -12.24 -3.66 9.49
C ARG A 156 -12.91 -3.89 8.15
N SER A 157 -12.50 -4.94 7.44
CA SER A 157 -13.25 -5.38 6.26
C SER A 157 -14.70 -5.70 6.66
N ASN A 158 -15.65 -5.03 6.01
CA ASN A 158 -17.08 -5.17 6.29
C ASN A 158 -17.84 -5.42 5.00
N ARG A 159 -18.86 -6.29 5.06
CA ARG A 159 -19.75 -6.52 3.93
C ARG A 159 -20.61 -5.27 3.74
N ASN A 160 -20.78 -4.82 2.51
CA ASN A 160 -21.63 -3.70 2.10
C ASN A 160 -21.19 -2.29 2.55
N PHE A 161 -20.19 -2.14 3.41
CA PHE A 161 -19.62 -0.83 3.82
C PHE A 161 -20.69 0.20 4.28
N PRO A 162 -21.55 -0.16 5.26
CA PRO A 162 -22.70 0.65 5.63
C PRO A 162 -22.32 2.03 6.19
N GLN A 163 -21.24 2.12 6.98
CA GLN A 163 -20.87 3.36 7.65
C GLN A 163 -20.34 4.38 6.67
N ILE A 164 -19.36 4.01 5.83
CA ILE A 164 -18.80 4.95 4.87
C ILE A 164 -19.79 5.35 3.77
N LYS A 165 -20.74 4.46 3.41
CA LYS A 165 -21.87 4.83 2.53
C LYS A 165 -22.86 5.77 3.22
N GLY A 166 -23.11 5.59 4.52
CA GLY A 166 -23.91 6.51 5.32
C GLY A 166 -23.34 7.93 5.28
N TRP A 167 -22.02 8.07 5.36
CA TRP A 167 -21.32 9.35 5.23
C TRP A 167 -21.44 9.98 3.84
N GLN A 168 -21.56 9.17 2.79
CA GLN A 168 -21.83 9.66 1.44
C GLN A 168 -23.25 10.24 1.32
N SER A 169 -24.23 9.65 2.02
CA SER A 169 -25.64 10.04 1.96
C SER A 169 -25.98 11.26 2.82
N HIS A 170 -25.27 11.46 3.94
CA HIS A 170 -25.37 12.68 4.72
C HIS A 170 -24.52 13.75 4.03
N ARG A 171 -25.13 14.87 3.67
CA ARG A 171 -24.59 16.00 2.89
C ARG A 171 -23.36 16.72 3.53
N ILE A 172 -22.65 16.06 4.43
CA ILE A 172 -21.42 16.48 5.13
C ILE A 172 -20.22 16.50 4.17
N LEU A 173 -20.27 15.80 3.04
CA LEU A 173 -19.21 15.79 2.02
C LEU A 173 -19.46 16.71 0.82
N ALA A 174 -20.67 17.27 0.65
CA ALA A 174 -21.09 17.89 -0.62
C ALA A 174 -21.31 19.41 -0.58
N SER A 175 -21.38 20.07 0.58
CA SER A 175 -21.90 21.44 0.63
C SER A 175 -20.86 22.57 0.48
N HIS A 176 -19.56 22.29 0.42
CA HIS A 176 -18.52 23.35 0.40
C HIS A 176 -17.37 23.13 -0.58
N LEU A 177 -17.59 22.42 -1.69
CA LEU A 177 -16.60 22.35 -2.77
C LEU A 177 -17.23 22.68 -4.12
N PRO A 178 -16.58 23.52 -4.96
CA PRO A 178 -17.00 23.73 -6.33
C PRO A 178 -17.06 22.39 -7.07
N SER A 179 -17.98 22.33 -8.03
CA SER A 179 -18.58 21.18 -8.71
C SER A 179 -17.66 20.19 -9.43
N THR A 180 -16.39 20.08 -9.08
CA THR A 180 -15.42 19.21 -9.76
C THR A 180 -14.49 18.40 -8.87
N ASN A 181 -14.56 18.46 -7.53
CA ASN A 181 -13.62 17.70 -6.69
C ASN A 181 -14.27 16.94 -5.52
N SER A 182 -14.17 15.62 -5.63
CA SER A 182 -14.35 14.54 -4.66
C SER A 182 -14.13 14.88 -3.18
N CYS A 183 -15.09 14.43 -2.34
CA CYS A 183 -15.06 14.08 -0.91
C CYS A 183 -13.86 14.61 -0.09
N PHE A 184 -14.10 15.33 1.02
CA PHE A 184 -13.07 15.82 1.96
C PHE A 184 -12.01 14.77 2.35
N VAL A 185 -12.43 13.53 2.56
CA VAL A 185 -11.55 12.39 2.82
C VAL A 185 -10.66 12.07 1.61
N TYR A 186 -11.21 12.19 0.40
CA TYR A 186 -10.47 12.09 -0.84
C TYR A 186 -9.46 13.23 -1.01
N ARG A 187 -9.79 14.48 -0.68
CA ARG A 187 -8.84 15.59 -0.79
C ARG A 187 -7.68 15.47 0.20
N ASN A 188 -7.95 15.20 1.49
CA ASN A 188 -6.88 15.13 2.49
C ASN A 188 -6.04 13.85 2.36
N ILE A 189 -6.65 12.70 2.03
CA ILE A 189 -5.85 11.49 1.79
C ILE A 189 -5.18 11.57 0.41
N SER A 190 -5.82 12.08 -0.66
CA SER A 190 -5.19 12.17 -1.99
C SER A 190 -4.12 13.25 -2.11
N LEU A 191 -4.19 14.37 -1.37
CA LEU A 191 -3.10 15.34 -1.29
C LEU A 191 -1.88 14.76 -0.56
N SER A 192 -2.11 13.91 0.44
CA SER A 192 -1.05 13.22 1.19
C SER A 192 -0.54 11.94 0.50
N ILE A 193 -1.30 11.36 -0.43
CA ILE A 193 -0.91 10.22 -1.29
C ILE A 193 -0.24 10.69 -2.62
N ASN A 194 0.21 11.94 -2.74
CA ASN A 194 1.18 12.28 -3.80
C ASN A 194 2.54 11.63 -3.46
N ILE A 195 2.58 10.30 -3.61
CA ILE A 195 3.73 9.43 -3.42
C ILE A 195 4.44 9.38 -4.76
N PHE A 196 5.56 10.11 -4.84
CA PHE A 196 6.66 10.03 -5.81
C PHE A 196 6.32 9.75 -7.29
#